data_AF-A0A6P0TXX3-F1
#
_entry.id   AF-A0A6P0TXX3-F1
#
_cell.length_a   1.000
_cell.length_b   1.000
_cell.length_c   1.000
_cell.angle_alpha   90.00
_cell.angle_beta   90.00
_cell.angle_gamma   90.00
#
_symmetry.space_group_name_H-M   'P 1'
#
loop_
_entity.id
_entity.type
_entity.pdbx_description
1 polymer ?
#
loop_
_entity_poly.entity_id
_entity_poly.type
_entity_poly.pdbx_seq_one_letter_code
_entity_poly.pdbx_strand_id
1 'polypeptide(L)'
;EMLSYKAKMVGIDVIITEESYTSKASFIDNDLIPVDNKSEKNQVTFSGKRIKRGLYRTASKGLINADVNGSLNIMKKAVPNAFDYGIEGVVVHPVRVTPAK
;
A
#
# COMPACT_ATOMS: atom_id res chain seq x y z
N GLU A 1 7.36 -8.39 16.39
CA GLU A 1 7.52 -9.76 16.92
C GLU A 1 6.20 -10.48 17.20
N MET A 2 5.30 -9.94 18.03
CA MET A 2 4.02 -10.62 18.36
C MET A 2 3.13 -10.95 17.14
N LEU A 3 3.14 -10.09 16.12
CA LEU A 3 2.35 -10.27 14.90
C LEU A 3 2.82 -11.49 14.10
N SER A 4 4.12 -11.59 13.84
CA SER A 4 4.75 -12.75 13.20
C SER A 4 4.54 -14.03 13.99
N TYR A 5 4.66 -13.97 15.33
CA TYR A 5 4.41 -15.13 16.20
C TYR A 5 2.97 -15.63 16.08
N LYS A 6 1.97 -14.76 16.23
CA LYS A 6 0.55 -15.13 16.17
C LYS A 6 0.12 -15.62 14.79
N ALA A 7 0.61 -14.97 13.74
CA ALA A 7 0.36 -15.39 12.36
C ALA A 7 0.92 -16.79 12.10
N LYS A 8 2.16 -17.06 12.53
CA LYS A 8 2.79 -18.37 12.38
C LYS A 8 2.03 -19.50 13.08
N MET A 9 1.42 -19.22 14.26
CA MET A 9 0.61 -20.22 14.97
C MET A 9 -0.61 -20.70 14.17
N VAL A 10 -1.12 -19.90 13.24
CA VAL A 10 -2.25 -20.24 12.37
C VAL A 10 -1.83 -20.51 10.92
N GLY A 11 -0.52 -20.71 10.68
CA GLY A 11 0.01 -21.04 9.35
C GLY A 11 0.09 -19.84 8.39
N ILE A 12 0.12 -18.60 8.88
CA ILE A 12 0.29 -17.38 8.08
C ILE A 12 1.73 -16.89 8.16
N ASP A 13 2.38 -16.77 7.01
CA ASP A 13 3.71 -16.18 6.90
C ASP A 13 3.66 -14.64 6.89
N VAL A 14 4.55 -14.01 7.65
CA VAL A 14 4.66 -12.55 7.73
C VAL A 14 5.94 -12.10 7.05
N ILE A 15 5.79 -11.39 5.93
CA ILE A 15 6.89 -10.80 5.17
C ILE A 15 7.11 -9.36 5.65
N ILE A 16 8.32 -9.06 6.10
CA ILE A 16 8.72 -7.70 6.45
C ILE A 16 9.33 -7.05 5.19
N THR A 17 8.80 -5.90 4.81
CA THR A 17 9.30 -5.09 3.69
C THR A 17 9.51 -3.66 4.13
N GLU A 18 10.33 -2.91 3.40
CA GLU A 18 10.61 -1.51 3.71
C GLU A 18 9.52 -0.57 3.17
N GLU A 19 9.24 0.52 3.90
CA GLU A 19 8.08 1.39 3.68
C GLU A 19 8.40 2.69 2.92
N SER A 20 9.57 2.78 2.30
CA SER A 20 10.00 3.99 1.59
C SER A 20 8.99 4.36 0.51
N TYR A 21 8.58 5.63 0.54
CA TYR A 21 7.68 6.28 -0.43
C TYR A 21 6.26 5.70 -0.53
N THR A 22 5.86 4.69 0.26
CA THR A 22 4.53 4.04 0.17
C THR A 22 3.37 4.98 0.52
N SER A 23 3.62 6.00 1.33
CA SER A 23 2.62 7.03 1.68
C SER A 23 2.56 8.20 0.68
N LYS A 24 3.50 8.26 -0.27
CA LYS A 24 3.62 9.34 -1.26
C LYS A 24 3.20 8.87 -2.66
N ALA A 25 3.69 7.70 -3.09
CA ALA A 25 3.36 7.10 -4.37
C ALA A 25 1.85 6.84 -4.50
N SER A 26 1.32 7.03 -5.70
CA SER A 26 -0.05 6.71 -6.02
C SER A 26 -0.14 5.28 -6.51
N PHE A 27 -0.91 4.44 -5.80
CA PHE A 27 -1.16 3.09 -6.25
C PHE A 27 -1.98 3.08 -7.55
N ILE A 28 -3.03 3.89 -7.61
CA ILE A 28 -3.97 3.93 -8.75
C ILE A 28 -3.30 4.42 -10.03
N ASP A 29 -2.39 5.38 -9.91
CA ASP A 29 -1.65 5.91 -11.06
C ASP A 29 -0.41 5.06 -11.40
N ASN A 30 -0.24 3.92 -10.72
CA ASN A 30 0.83 2.96 -10.91
C ASN A 30 2.24 3.55 -10.76
N ASP A 31 2.43 4.48 -9.81
CA ASP A 31 3.73 5.11 -9.56
C ASP A 31 4.82 4.06 -9.26
N LEU A 32 6.04 4.33 -9.74
CA LEU A 32 7.22 3.57 -9.37
C LEU A 32 7.58 3.86 -7.91
N ILE A 33 7.81 2.82 -7.12
CA ILE A 33 8.15 2.93 -5.69
C ILE A 33 9.60 2.49 -5.52
N PRO A 34 10.56 3.44 -5.52
CA PRO A 34 11.96 3.08 -5.34
C PRO A 34 12.25 2.65 -3.91
N VAL A 35 13.36 1.93 -3.75
CA VAL A 35 13.99 1.69 -2.45
C VAL A 35 14.76 2.95 -2.07
N ASP A 36 14.69 3.39 -0.81
CA ASP A 36 15.44 4.58 -0.36
C ASP A 36 16.94 4.29 -0.33
N ASN A 37 17.57 4.44 -1.49
CA ASN A 37 19.02 4.44 -1.62
C ASN A 37 19.49 5.86 -1.30
N LYS A 38 20.32 6.01 -0.25
CA LYS A 38 20.82 7.31 0.25
C LYS A 38 21.41 8.22 -0.84
N SER A 39 21.82 7.66 -1.98
CA SER A 39 22.44 8.34 -3.12
C SER A 39 21.47 9.10 -4.04
N GLU A 40 20.16 8.78 -4.06
CA GLU A 40 19.21 9.26 -5.08
C GLU A 40 17.97 9.98 -4.49
N LYS A 41 18.11 10.52 -3.27
CA LYS A 41 16.99 11.04 -2.46
C LYS A 41 16.14 12.17 -3.08
N ASN A 42 16.52 12.74 -4.22
CA ASN A 42 16.02 14.05 -4.65
C ASN A 42 15.28 14.09 -6.00
N GLN A 43 14.98 12.97 -6.67
CA GLN A 43 14.41 13.04 -8.04
C GLN A 43 13.10 12.28 -8.28
N VAL A 44 12.45 11.75 -7.24
CA VAL A 44 11.22 10.97 -7.44
C VAL A 44 10.00 11.87 -7.26
N THR A 45 9.34 12.19 -8.38
CA THR A 45 8.06 12.90 -8.38
C THR A 45 6.93 11.88 -8.46
N PHE A 46 6.02 11.92 -7.49
CA PHE A 46 4.84 11.08 -7.46
C PHE A 46 3.65 11.83 -8.07
N SER A 47 2.78 11.09 -8.74
CA SER A 47 1.65 11.65 -9.48
C SER A 47 0.49 12.06 -8.55
N GLY A 48 0.34 11.34 -7.44
CA GLY A 48 -0.64 11.65 -6.38
C GLY A 48 -0.03 12.36 -5.17
N LYS A 49 -0.91 12.71 -4.22
CA LYS A 49 -0.51 13.40 -2.97
C LYS A 49 -1.46 13.08 -1.82
N ARG A 50 -0.88 12.77 -0.66
CA ARG A 50 -1.63 12.74 0.61
C ARG A 50 -2.05 14.16 1.00
N ILE A 51 -3.36 14.38 1.16
CA ILE A 51 -3.89 15.68 1.58
C ILE A 51 -3.85 15.79 3.10
N LYS A 52 -4.39 14.78 3.79
CA LYS A 52 -4.46 14.70 5.26
C LYS A 52 -4.59 13.25 5.73
N ARG A 53 -4.66 13.04 7.04
CA ARG A 53 -4.93 11.70 7.61
C ARG A 53 -6.22 11.13 7.01
N GLY A 54 -6.17 9.88 6.55
CA GLY A 54 -7.30 9.20 5.91
C GLY A 54 -7.68 9.69 4.51
N LEU A 55 -6.96 10.66 3.91
CA LEU A 55 -7.32 11.20 2.59
C LEU A 55 -6.12 11.36 1.66
N TYR A 56 -6.15 10.65 0.55
CA TYR A 56 -5.17 10.68 -0.53
C TYR A 56 -5.84 11.08 -1.85
N ARG A 57 -5.13 11.85 -2.68
CA ARG A 57 -5.60 12.31 -3.98
C ARG A 57 -4.70 11.77 -5.09
N THR A 58 -5.31 11.11 -6.08
CA THR A 58 -4.64 10.60 -7.28
C THR A 58 -4.36 11.72 -8.29
N ALA A 59 -3.60 11.42 -9.34
CA ALA A 59 -3.32 12.35 -10.44
C ALA A 59 -4.62 12.81 -11.14
N SER A 60 -5.58 11.88 -11.30
CA SER A 60 -6.92 12.14 -11.83
C SER A 60 -7.84 12.94 -10.87
N LYS A 61 -7.31 13.44 -9.75
CA LYS A 61 -8.05 14.12 -8.67
C LYS A 61 -9.08 13.25 -7.95
N GLY A 62 -9.06 11.94 -8.18
CA GLY A 62 -9.83 10.97 -7.40
C GLY A 62 -9.38 10.94 -5.94
N LEU A 63 -10.32 10.69 -5.03
CA LEU A 63 -10.05 10.64 -3.59
C LEU A 63 -10.19 9.21 -3.09
N ILE A 64 -9.15 8.72 -2.41
CA ILE A 64 -9.14 7.42 -1.75
C ILE A 64 -8.65 7.57 -0.31
N ASN A 65 -8.91 6.54 0.50
CA ASN A 65 -8.35 6.50 1.84
C ASN A 65 -6.83 6.37 1.77
N ALA A 66 -6.11 7.20 2.53
CA ALA A 66 -4.65 7.22 2.52
C ALA A 66 -4.02 5.92 3.04
N ASP A 67 -4.66 5.25 4.00
CA ASP A 67 -4.18 3.99 4.56
C ASP A 67 -4.40 2.86 3.54
N VAL A 68 -5.52 2.88 2.80
CA VAL A 68 -5.76 1.97 1.66
C VAL A 68 -4.68 2.13 0.60
N ASN A 69 -4.34 3.37 0.22
CA ASN A 69 -3.24 3.63 -0.73
C ASN A 69 -1.91 3.08 -0.22
N GLY A 70 -1.58 3.33 1.06
CA GLY A 70 -0.35 2.84 1.68
C GLY A 70 -0.29 1.31 1.73
N SER A 71 -1.37 0.64 2.12
CA SER A 71 -1.45 -0.84 2.16
C SER A 71 -1.29 -1.47 0.78
N LEU A 72 -1.91 -0.89 -0.24
CA LEU A 72 -1.77 -1.36 -1.63
C LEU A 72 -0.34 -1.16 -2.16
N ASN A 73 0.31 -0.06 -1.79
CA ASN A 73 1.73 0.18 -2.14
C ASN A 73 2.68 -0.80 -1.43
N ILE A 74 2.42 -1.16 -0.17
CA ILE A 74 3.16 -2.23 0.54
C ILE A 74 2.99 -3.57 -0.19
N MET A 75 1.76 -3.91 -0.58
CA MET A 75 1.47 -5.13 -1.33
C MET A 75 2.23 -5.16 -2.65
N LYS A 76 2.19 -4.07 -3.43
CA LYS A 76 2.94 -3.93 -4.69
C LYS A 76 4.44 -4.10 -4.49
N LYS A 77 4.99 -3.66 -3.36
CA LYS A 77 6.42 -3.76 -3.07
C LYS A 77 6.84 -5.15 -2.60
N ALA A 78 6.03 -5.78 -1.76
CA ALA A 78 6.29 -7.13 -1.27
C ALA A 78 6.05 -8.19 -2.35
N VAL A 79 5.07 -7.97 -3.22
CA VAL A 79 4.67 -8.88 -4.30
C VAL A 79 4.44 -8.06 -5.58
N PRO A 80 5.49 -7.77 -6.36
CA PRO A 80 5.38 -6.95 -7.58
C PRO A 80 4.36 -7.47 -8.59
N ASN A 81 4.25 -8.80 -8.70
CA ASN A 81 3.34 -9.47 -9.62
C ASN A 81 1.95 -9.75 -9.00
N ALA A 82 1.61 -9.07 -7.90
CA ALA A 82 0.35 -9.28 -7.16
C ALA A 82 -0.89 -9.17 -8.05
N PHE A 83 -0.84 -8.33 -9.09
CA PHE A 83 -1.96 -8.01 -9.96
C PHE A 83 -1.82 -8.53 -11.38
N ASP A 84 -0.67 -9.11 -11.74
CA ASP A 84 -0.43 -9.61 -13.08
C ASP A 84 -1.01 -11.01 -13.23
N TYR A 85 -0.59 -12.00 -12.44
CA TYR A 85 -1.16 -13.37 -12.44
C TYR A 85 -0.90 -14.17 -11.14
N GLY A 86 -0.36 -13.53 -10.08
CA GLY A 86 0.26 -14.23 -8.94
C GLY A 86 -0.59 -14.43 -7.68
N ILE A 87 -1.74 -13.75 -7.55
CA ILE A 87 -2.62 -13.88 -6.38
C ILE A 87 -3.97 -14.43 -6.82
N GLU A 88 -4.30 -15.64 -6.36
CA GLU A 88 -5.59 -16.32 -6.64
C GLU A 88 -6.79 -15.52 -6.14
N GLY A 89 -6.60 -14.70 -5.10
CA GLY A 89 -7.60 -13.76 -4.61
C GLY A 89 -7.16 -12.99 -3.38
N VAL A 90 -7.74 -11.80 -3.18
CA VAL A 90 -7.58 -11.03 -1.94
C VAL A 90 -8.63 -11.53 -0.94
N VAL A 91 -8.15 -12.11 0.18
CA VAL A 91 -9.00 -12.81 1.16
C VAL A 91 -9.96 -11.84 1.89
N VAL A 92 -9.56 -10.57 2.09
CA VAL A 92 -10.36 -9.60 2.86
C VAL A 92 -10.44 -8.27 2.11
N HIS A 93 -11.67 -7.86 1.76
CA HIS A 93 -11.97 -6.53 1.24
C HIS A 93 -12.73 -5.75 2.31
N PRO A 94 -12.07 -4.88 3.10
CA PRO A 94 -12.76 -4.12 4.13
C PRO A 94 -13.79 -3.17 3.49
N VAL A 95 -15.06 -3.37 3.84
CA VAL A 95 -16.17 -2.51 3.44
C VAL A 95 -16.50 -1.51 4.54
N ARG A 96 -16.74 -0.26 4.15
CA ARG A 96 -17.27 0.74 5.08
C ARG A 96 -18.74 0.42 5.35
N VAL A 97 -19.03 -0.05 6.55
CA VAL A 97 -20.41 -0.26 7.02
C VAL A 97 -20.87 1.01 7.72
N THR A 98 -21.99 1.58 7.28
CA THR A 98 -22.72 2.60 8.04
C THR A 98 -23.90 1.88 8.71
N PRO A 99 -23.86 1.63 10.03
CA PRO A 99 -24.99 1.01 10.71
C PRO A 99 -26.24 1.87 10.52
N ALA A 100 -27.38 1.24 10.22
CA ALA A 100 -28.67 1.93 10.28
C ALA A 100 -28.90 2.45 11.71
N LYS A 101 -29.51 3.64 11.83
CA LYS A 101 -29.91 4.20 13.13
C LYS A 101 -30.95 3.35 13.82
#